data_AF-A0A7D5YYY3-F1
#
_entry.id   AF-A0A7D5YYY3-F1
#
_cell.length_a   1.000
_cell.length_b   1.000
_cell.length_c   1.000
_cell.angle_alpha   90.00
_cell.angle_beta   90.00
_cell.angle_gamma   90.00
#
_symmetry.space_group_name_H-M   'P 1'
#
loop_
_entity.id
_entity.type
_entity.pdbx_description
1 polymer ?
#
loop_
_entity_poly.entity_id
_entity_poly.type
_entity_poly.pdbx_seq_one_letter_code
_entity_poly.pdbx_strand_id
1 'polypeptide(L)'
;MRTSSWLAQIIPLVEICSAASSKRGLVFTPNAEHAGDNKLWVQSGSDLTWYYNYQSSPSPAYSSLSQDQFEFIPMMWGIGSDPNDTKFLTDVKKLIDDGTKIKHVLGFNEPDTSSAYGGSNIKPADAALAWVANFEPLGKMGVKLGLPACTGGWDSLPWLKQFLGNCSELVSTGKDKKNCTWDFLPVHWYDNFAGLASHIGEREATWPNKSIWITEYAFAHQDLKPTQEFYNQTIDYFDKLDSIGRYSYFGAFRSTNSNVGANAAFLDKSGKLTDIGSWYLGFAATGVTPESSKAALLEPTVGSLILGVIAGILVGSL
;
A
#
# COMPACT_ATOMS: atom_id res chain seq x y z
N MET A 1 16.26 -49.79 31.93
CA MET A 1 15.51 -49.40 30.70
C MET A 1 15.14 -47.94 30.81
N ARG A 2 15.13 -47.19 29.70
CA ARG A 2 14.78 -45.76 29.68
C ARG A 2 13.27 -45.58 29.52
N THR A 3 12.69 -44.63 30.25
CA THR A 3 11.42 -43.97 29.89
C THR A 3 11.55 -42.49 30.24
N SER A 4 11.92 -41.67 29.26
CA SER A 4 11.82 -40.21 29.38
C SER A 4 10.40 -39.76 29.04
N SER A 5 10.00 -38.64 29.62
CA SER A 5 8.72 -37.95 29.50
C SER A 5 8.24 -37.74 28.05
N TRP A 6 6.97 -37.34 27.91
CA TRP A 6 6.61 -36.14 27.13
C TRP A 6 5.28 -35.58 27.66
N LEU A 7 5.32 -34.39 28.28
CA LEU A 7 4.13 -33.61 28.60
C LEU A 7 3.94 -32.61 27.46
N ALA A 8 2.84 -32.73 26.72
CA ALA A 8 2.52 -31.80 25.64
C ALA A 8 2.15 -30.43 26.22
N GLN A 9 2.98 -29.42 25.99
CA GLN A 9 2.61 -28.03 26.27
C GLN A 9 1.66 -27.54 25.18
N ILE A 10 0.42 -27.24 25.56
CA ILE A 10 -0.53 -26.53 24.71
C ILE A 10 -0.09 -25.07 24.66
N ILE A 11 0.44 -24.65 23.51
CA ILE A 11 0.71 -23.23 23.24
C ILE A 11 -0.63 -22.60 22.81
N PRO A 12 -1.15 -21.58 23.50
CA PRO A 12 -2.32 -20.87 23.02
C PRO A 12 -1.97 -20.10 21.74
N LEU A 13 -2.70 -20.37 20.67
CA LEU A 13 -2.73 -19.49 19.51
C LEU A 13 -3.36 -18.16 19.95
N VAL A 14 -2.52 -17.17 20.21
CA VAL A 14 -2.98 -15.79 20.31
C VAL A 14 -3.39 -15.37 18.90
N GLU A 15 -4.69 -15.19 18.69
CA GLU A 15 -5.18 -14.47 17.51
C GLU A 15 -4.64 -13.04 17.60
N ILE A 16 -3.59 -12.76 16.84
CA ILE A 16 -3.09 -11.41 16.65
C ILE A 16 -4.11 -10.72 15.75
N CYS A 17 -5.17 -10.16 16.34
CA CYS A 17 -5.92 -9.09 15.71
C CYS A 17 -4.91 -8.00 15.35
N SER A 18 -4.71 -7.76 14.06
CA SER A 18 -3.87 -6.65 13.60
C SER A 18 -4.43 -5.38 14.21
N ALA A 19 -3.62 -4.68 15.02
CA ALA A 19 -4.09 -3.46 15.67
C ALA A 19 -4.43 -2.41 14.60
N ALA A 20 -5.52 -1.68 14.81
CA ALA A 20 -5.95 -0.63 13.89
C ALA A 20 -4.82 0.41 13.72
N SER A 21 -4.40 0.64 12.48
CA SER A 21 -3.27 1.54 12.17
C SER A 21 -3.68 2.66 11.22
N SER A 22 -3.59 3.90 11.70
CA SER A 22 -3.86 5.11 10.90
C SER A 22 -2.82 5.37 9.80
N LYS A 23 -1.76 4.56 9.70
CA LYS A 23 -0.72 4.66 8.66
C LYS A 23 -1.16 4.05 7.32
N ARG A 24 -2.16 3.17 7.32
CA ARG A 24 -2.57 2.37 6.15
C ARG A 24 -3.29 3.20 5.09
N GLY A 25 -2.98 2.91 3.84
CA GLY A 25 -3.66 3.51 2.70
C GLY A 25 -3.73 2.60 1.49
N LEU A 26 -4.32 3.12 0.42
CA LEU A 26 -4.67 2.37 -0.77
C LEU A 26 -3.85 2.85 -1.97
N VAL A 27 -2.99 1.97 -2.49
CA VAL A 27 -2.53 2.05 -3.89
C VAL A 27 -3.66 1.53 -4.77
N PHE A 28 -4.38 2.45 -5.41
CA PHE A 28 -5.66 2.12 -6.06
C PHE A 28 -5.51 1.89 -7.58
N THR A 29 -5.62 0.63 -7.98
CA THR A 29 -5.70 0.19 -9.39
C THR A 29 -7.16 -0.10 -9.79
N PRO A 30 -7.89 0.84 -10.41
CA PRO A 30 -9.29 0.61 -10.79
C PRO A 30 -9.44 -0.48 -11.84
N ASN A 31 -10.30 -1.47 -11.60
CA ASN A 31 -10.74 -2.44 -12.60
C ASN A 31 -12.20 -2.15 -13.01
N ALA A 32 -12.42 -1.81 -14.29
CA ALA A 32 -13.75 -1.52 -14.82
C ALA A 32 -14.68 -2.75 -14.88
N GLU A 33 -14.13 -3.95 -15.10
CA GLU A 33 -14.89 -5.21 -15.14
C GLU A 33 -15.45 -5.57 -13.76
N HIS A 34 -14.81 -5.08 -12.69
CA HIS A 34 -15.11 -5.39 -11.30
C HIS A 34 -15.22 -4.12 -10.43
N ALA A 35 -15.75 -3.03 -10.99
CA ALA A 35 -15.89 -1.75 -10.29
C ALA A 35 -16.69 -1.81 -8.98
N GLY A 36 -17.48 -2.87 -8.76
CA GLY A 36 -18.16 -3.15 -7.51
C GLY A 36 -17.24 -3.55 -6.34
N ASP A 37 -16.00 -3.93 -6.61
CA ASP A 37 -15.00 -4.29 -5.59
C ASP A 37 -14.48 -3.04 -4.85
N ASN A 38 -14.52 -1.87 -5.50
CA ASN A 38 -14.06 -0.58 -4.93
C ASN A 38 -14.69 -0.25 -3.56
N LYS A 39 -15.93 -0.70 -3.31
CA LYS A 39 -16.63 -0.48 -2.04
C LYS A 39 -16.01 -1.25 -0.86
N LEU A 40 -15.22 -2.29 -1.11
CA LEU A 40 -14.61 -3.13 -0.08
C LEU A 40 -13.51 -2.38 0.67
N TRP A 41 -12.75 -1.53 -0.02
CA TRP A 41 -11.62 -0.79 0.55
C TRP A 41 -12.04 0.28 1.55
N VAL A 42 -13.26 0.80 1.40
CA VAL A 42 -13.85 1.88 2.22
C VAL A 42 -15.09 1.42 2.98
N GLN A 43 -15.25 0.10 3.17
CA GLN A 43 -16.37 -0.46 3.94
C GLN A 43 -16.26 -0.11 5.43
N SER A 44 -17.38 -0.17 6.15
CA SER A 44 -17.43 0.14 7.57
C SER A 44 -16.44 -0.71 8.37
N GLY A 45 -15.59 -0.06 9.16
CA GLY A 45 -14.52 -0.71 9.93
C GLY A 45 -13.19 -0.85 9.20
N SER A 46 -13.07 -0.39 7.95
CA SER A 46 -11.79 -0.34 7.22
C SER A 46 -10.80 0.63 7.88
N ASP A 47 -9.57 0.18 8.09
CA ASP A 47 -8.44 0.96 8.62
C ASP A 47 -7.82 1.97 7.62
N LEU A 48 -8.22 1.97 6.34
CA LEU A 48 -7.54 2.79 5.32
C LEU A 48 -7.92 4.27 5.42
N THR A 49 -6.93 5.16 5.58
CA THR A 49 -7.14 6.60 5.81
C THR A 49 -6.75 7.50 4.63
N TRP A 50 -6.05 6.97 3.63
CA TRP A 50 -5.60 7.72 2.45
C TRP A 50 -5.48 6.82 1.21
N TYR A 51 -5.44 7.42 0.02
CA TYR A 51 -5.17 6.71 -1.24
C TYR A 51 -4.48 7.57 -2.29
N TYR A 52 -3.86 6.90 -3.25
CA TYR A 52 -3.45 7.45 -4.54
C TYR A 52 -3.82 6.47 -5.65
N ASN A 53 -3.82 6.95 -6.90
CA ASN A 53 -4.31 6.19 -8.07
C ASN A 53 -3.43 6.41 -9.31
N TYR A 54 -2.17 6.81 -9.12
CA TYR A 54 -1.22 7.22 -10.17
C TYR A 54 -1.65 8.43 -11.03
N GLN A 55 -2.66 9.21 -10.60
CA GLN A 55 -3.16 10.36 -11.36
C GLN A 55 -3.08 11.65 -10.53
N SER A 56 -3.21 12.78 -11.22
CA SER A 56 -3.40 14.10 -10.61
C SER A 56 -4.80 14.30 -10.01
N SER A 57 -5.77 13.45 -10.38
CA SER A 57 -7.20 13.63 -10.10
C SER A 57 -7.80 12.44 -9.35
N PRO A 58 -8.73 12.67 -8.39
CA PRO A 58 -9.29 11.61 -7.56
C PRO A 58 -10.14 10.63 -8.37
N SER A 59 -10.03 9.34 -8.05
CA SER A 59 -10.92 8.30 -8.58
C SER A 59 -12.39 8.59 -8.27
N PRO A 60 -13.32 8.53 -9.25
CA PRO A 60 -14.76 8.74 -9.02
C PRO A 60 -15.39 7.80 -7.99
N ALA A 61 -14.77 6.66 -7.70
CA ALA A 61 -15.21 5.72 -6.67
C ALA A 61 -15.17 6.30 -5.25
N TYR A 62 -14.32 7.31 -4.99
CA TYR A 62 -14.11 7.90 -3.65
C TYR A 62 -14.30 9.43 -3.63
N SER A 63 -14.73 10.05 -4.73
CA SER A 63 -14.89 11.51 -4.82
C SER A 63 -16.00 12.07 -3.92
N SER A 64 -16.87 11.22 -3.38
CA SER A 64 -17.86 11.57 -2.35
C SER A 64 -17.32 11.52 -0.91
N LEU A 65 -16.12 10.96 -0.69
CA LEU A 65 -15.50 10.88 0.62
C LEU A 65 -14.70 12.17 0.90
N SER A 66 -14.79 12.65 2.14
CA SER A 66 -14.06 13.85 2.54
C SER A 66 -12.56 13.57 2.70
N GLN A 67 -11.72 14.59 2.46
CA GLN A 67 -10.26 14.52 2.65
C GLN A 67 -9.80 14.32 4.12
N ASP A 68 -10.74 14.39 5.07
CA ASP A 68 -10.48 14.08 6.48
C ASP A 68 -10.96 12.66 6.86
N GLN A 69 -11.66 11.96 5.94
CA GLN A 69 -12.05 10.55 6.06
C GLN A 69 -11.15 9.63 5.22
N PHE A 70 -10.89 10.01 3.96
CA PHE A 70 -10.08 9.24 3.02
C PHE A 70 -9.32 10.20 2.11
N GLU A 71 -8.11 10.59 2.53
CA GLU A 71 -7.31 11.60 1.84
C GLU A 71 -6.92 11.12 0.43
N PHE A 72 -7.19 11.93 -0.60
CA PHE A 72 -6.65 11.69 -1.94
C PHE A 72 -5.31 12.40 -2.08
N ILE A 73 -4.31 11.68 -2.56
CA ILE A 73 -2.95 12.19 -2.77
C ILE A 73 -2.65 12.20 -4.27
N PRO A 74 -2.68 13.37 -4.94
CA PRO A 74 -2.31 13.49 -6.34
C PRO A 74 -0.87 13.04 -6.58
N MET A 75 -0.64 12.30 -7.67
CA MET A 75 0.68 11.84 -8.11
C MET A 75 1.01 12.40 -9.50
N MET A 76 2.20 12.95 -9.66
CA MET A 76 2.74 13.24 -10.99
C MET A 76 3.49 12.00 -11.47
N TRP A 77 2.79 11.00 -12.01
CA TRP A 77 3.37 9.67 -12.32
C TRP A 77 4.67 9.76 -13.14
N GLY A 78 4.73 10.65 -14.13
CA GLY A 78 5.92 10.91 -14.92
C GLY A 78 5.85 12.23 -15.68
N ILE A 79 6.74 12.42 -16.66
CA ILE A 79 6.82 13.63 -17.49
C ILE A 79 6.54 13.35 -18.97
N GLY A 80 6.10 14.38 -19.70
CA GLY A 80 6.02 14.37 -21.15
C GLY A 80 7.37 14.70 -21.83
N SER A 81 7.32 15.01 -23.12
CA SER A 81 8.50 15.43 -23.89
C SER A 81 9.05 16.81 -23.51
N ASP A 82 8.21 17.67 -22.91
CA ASP A 82 8.64 18.91 -22.28
C ASP A 82 8.70 18.70 -20.75
N PRO A 83 9.89 18.71 -20.12
CA PRO A 83 10.00 18.59 -18.67
C PRO A 83 9.48 19.83 -17.92
N ASN A 84 9.15 20.93 -18.61
CA ASN A 84 8.58 22.15 -18.00
C ASN A 84 7.06 22.23 -18.13
N ASP A 85 6.38 21.18 -18.63
CA ASP A 85 4.91 21.12 -18.62
C ASP A 85 4.37 21.30 -17.19
N THR A 86 3.34 22.13 -17.05
CA THR A 86 2.74 22.50 -15.74
C THR A 86 1.32 21.97 -15.57
N LYS A 87 0.92 20.93 -16.31
CA LYS A 87 -0.41 20.34 -16.19
C LYS A 87 -0.68 19.81 -14.78
N PHE A 88 0.28 19.12 -14.16
CA PHE A 88 0.12 18.59 -12.80
C PHE A 88 -0.14 19.70 -11.78
N LEU A 89 0.68 20.77 -11.80
CA LEU A 89 0.45 21.97 -10.97
C LEU A 89 -0.93 22.58 -11.20
N THR A 90 -1.38 22.62 -12.45
CA THR A 90 -2.69 23.19 -12.84
C THR A 90 -3.84 22.33 -12.32
N ASP A 91 -3.76 21.00 -12.46
CA ASP A 91 -4.75 20.06 -11.96
C ASP A 91 -4.86 20.13 -10.43
N VAL A 92 -3.72 20.12 -9.71
CA VAL A 92 -3.70 20.18 -8.24
C VAL A 92 -4.20 21.52 -7.71
N LYS A 93 -3.82 22.65 -8.34
CA LYS A 93 -4.38 23.96 -8.01
C LYS A 93 -5.89 23.99 -8.20
N LYS A 94 -6.40 23.45 -9.31
CA LYS A 94 -7.85 23.37 -9.53
C LYS A 94 -8.56 22.59 -8.43
N LEU A 95 -8.02 21.47 -7.97
CA LEU A 95 -8.60 20.72 -6.85
C LEU A 95 -8.68 21.57 -5.56
N ILE A 96 -7.63 22.34 -5.27
CA ILE A 96 -7.58 23.25 -4.11
C ILE A 96 -8.58 24.41 -4.26
N ASP A 97 -8.65 25.03 -5.44
CA ASP A 97 -9.56 26.13 -5.75
C ASP A 97 -11.04 25.69 -5.73
N ASP A 98 -11.33 24.45 -6.14
CA ASP A 98 -12.64 23.80 -6.02
C ASP A 98 -12.98 23.38 -4.57
N GLY A 99 -12.09 23.62 -3.59
CA GLY A 99 -12.30 23.38 -2.16
C GLY A 99 -11.77 22.05 -1.61
N THR A 100 -11.04 21.26 -2.41
CA THR A 100 -10.42 20.01 -1.95
C THR A 100 -9.20 20.32 -1.10
N LYS A 101 -9.19 19.87 0.16
CA LYS A 101 -8.06 20.05 1.10
C LYS A 101 -6.85 19.15 0.76
N ILE A 102 -6.18 19.40 -0.36
CA ILE A 102 -4.95 18.68 -0.74
C ILE A 102 -3.82 19.07 0.24
N LYS A 103 -3.41 18.14 1.10
CA LYS A 103 -2.32 18.36 2.07
C LYS A 103 -0.98 17.79 1.57
N HIS A 104 -1.01 16.74 0.76
CA HIS A 104 0.17 16.04 0.26
C HIS A 104 0.09 15.79 -1.27
N VAL A 105 1.25 15.67 -1.92
CA VAL A 105 1.38 15.16 -3.30
C VAL A 105 2.57 14.18 -3.41
N LEU A 106 2.49 13.26 -4.36
CA LEU A 106 3.54 12.29 -4.68
C LEU A 106 4.30 12.67 -5.96
N GLY A 107 5.62 12.47 -5.92
CA GLY A 107 6.51 12.59 -7.07
C GLY A 107 6.36 11.48 -8.11
N PHE A 108 7.35 11.38 -9.00
CA PHE A 108 7.36 10.42 -10.10
C PHE A 108 7.39 8.96 -9.63
N ASN A 109 6.75 8.09 -10.39
CA ASN A 109 6.65 6.66 -10.12
C ASN A 109 7.82 5.91 -10.77
N GLU A 110 8.72 5.34 -9.96
CA GLU A 110 9.88 4.57 -10.42
C GLU A 110 10.63 5.20 -11.61
N PRO A 111 11.08 6.46 -11.49
CA PRO A 111 11.77 7.15 -12.59
C PRO A 111 13.15 6.55 -12.89
N ASP A 112 13.69 5.75 -11.97
CA ASP A 112 14.93 5.00 -12.06
C ASP A 112 14.84 3.72 -12.91
N THR A 113 13.63 3.28 -13.29
CA THR A 113 13.44 2.09 -14.13
C THR A 113 12.69 2.38 -15.43
N SER A 114 12.87 1.46 -16.40
CA SER A 114 12.27 1.54 -17.72
C SER A 114 10.75 1.36 -17.68
N SER A 115 10.04 2.03 -18.59
CA SER A 115 8.60 1.83 -18.81
C SER A 115 8.24 0.42 -19.30
N ALA A 116 9.22 -0.35 -19.79
CA ALA A 116 9.06 -1.78 -20.05
C ALA A 116 8.76 -2.61 -18.77
N TYR A 117 9.09 -2.07 -17.59
CA TYR A 117 8.84 -2.70 -16.28
C TYR A 117 7.75 -1.97 -15.47
N GLY A 118 7.11 -0.95 -16.03
CA GLY A 118 6.08 -0.15 -15.34
C GLY A 118 6.58 1.18 -14.74
N GLY A 119 7.87 1.51 -14.88
CA GLY A 119 8.42 2.79 -14.39
C GLY A 119 8.20 3.97 -15.33
N SER A 120 8.40 5.17 -14.81
CA SER A 120 8.27 6.42 -15.58
C SER A 120 9.51 6.78 -16.40
N ASN A 121 10.65 6.11 -16.18
CA ASN A 121 11.87 6.20 -17.00
C ASN A 121 12.35 7.65 -17.26
N ILE A 122 12.69 8.37 -16.20
CA ILE A 122 13.01 9.80 -16.25
C ILE A 122 14.46 10.02 -15.86
N LYS A 123 15.19 10.84 -16.62
CA LYS A 123 16.55 11.24 -16.22
C LYS A 123 16.49 12.17 -15.01
N PRO A 124 17.41 12.06 -14.04
CA PRO A 124 17.46 12.95 -12.88
C PRO A 124 17.51 14.46 -13.19
N ALA A 125 17.98 14.87 -14.37
CA ALA A 125 17.99 16.28 -14.81
C ALA A 125 16.61 16.75 -15.28
N ASP A 126 15.93 15.94 -16.09
CA ASP A 126 14.59 16.24 -16.61
C ASP A 126 13.54 16.22 -15.47
N ALA A 127 13.69 15.28 -14.54
CA ALA A 127 12.91 15.24 -13.31
C ALA A 127 13.10 16.50 -12.44
N ALA A 128 14.32 17.04 -12.36
CA ALA A 128 14.62 18.25 -11.59
C ALA A 128 13.96 19.51 -12.19
N LEU A 129 13.95 19.62 -13.52
CA LEU A 129 13.19 20.68 -14.21
C LEU A 129 11.70 20.59 -13.91
N ALA A 130 11.12 19.39 -14.04
CA ALA A 130 9.70 19.16 -13.74
C ALA A 130 9.34 19.42 -12.26
N TRP A 131 10.25 19.12 -11.33
CA TRP A 131 10.08 19.43 -9.91
C TRP A 131 10.05 20.94 -9.65
N VAL A 132 10.98 21.70 -10.23
CA VAL A 132 10.99 23.17 -10.10
C VAL A 132 9.75 23.80 -10.75
N ALA A 133 9.28 23.25 -11.87
CA ALA A 133 8.08 23.72 -12.56
C ALA A 133 6.77 23.41 -11.79
N ASN A 134 6.65 22.22 -11.19
CA ASN A 134 5.39 21.74 -10.62
C ASN A 134 5.34 21.68 -9.09
N PHE A 135 6.40 21.20 -8.44
CA PHE A 135 6.40 20.89 -7.01
C PHE A 135 6.82 22.08 -6.15
N GLU A 136 7.86 22.84 -6.53
CA GLU A 136 8.26 24.06 -5.79
C GLU A 136 7.11 25.09 -5.62
N PRO A 137 6.23 25.33 -6.62
CA PRO A 137 5.05 26.17 -6.43
C PRO A 137 4.02 25.60 -5.46
N LEU A 138 3.81 24.27 -5.44
CA LEU A 138 2.92 23.61 -4.48
C LEU A 138 3.47 23.68 -3.05
N GLY A 139 4.78 23.51 -2.87
CA GLY A 139 5.45 23.68 -1.58
C GLY A 139 5.29 25.11 -1.02
N LYS A 140 5.35 26.12 -1.88
CA LYS A 140 5.07 27.53 -1.52
C LYS A 140 3.60 27.77 -1.14
N MET A 141 2.67 26.93 -1.60
CA MET A 141 1.27 26.93 -1.17
C MET A 141 1.03 26.13 0.12
N GLY A 142 2.07 25.52 0.70
CA GLY A 142 1.99 24.73 1.93
C GLY A 142 1.67 23.24 1.72
N VAL A 143 1.56 22.78 0.48
CA VAL A 143 1.34 21.37 0.15
C VAL A 143 2.63 20.59 0.42
N LYS A 144 2.51 19.43 1.07
CA LYS A 144 3.64 18.56 1.42
C LYS A 144 4.09 17.72 0.23
N LEU A 145 5.39 17.77 -0.06
CA LEU A 145 5.95 17.21 -1.28
C LEU A 145 6.68 15.89 -0.98
N GLY A 146 6.14 14.79 -1.51
CA GLY A 146 6.80 13.49 -1.50
C GLY A 146 7.79 13.38 -2.66
N LEU A 147 9.03 12.98 -2.36
CA LEU A 147 10.04 12.71 -3.39
C LEU A 147 9.59 11.64 -4.41
N PRO A 148 10.28 11.51 -5.55
CA PRO A 148 10.00 10.42 -6.49
C PRO A 148 10.15 9.05 -5.82
N ALA A 149 9.19 8.16 -6.08
CA ALA A 149 9.13 6.83 -5.50
C ALA A 149 9.98 5.88 -6.34
N CYS A 150 11.28 5.81 -6.04
CA CYS A 150 12.19 4.92 -6.75
C CYS A 150 12.03 3.44 -6.35
N THR A 151 12.49 2.54 -7.22
CA THR A 151 12.41 1.09 -7.02
C THR A 151 13.21 0.59 -5.81
N GLY A 152 13.02 -0.68 -5.45
CA GLY A 152 13.90 -1.41 -4.53
C GLY A 152 15.35 -1.61 -5.02
N GLY A 153 15.65 -1.28 -6.28
CA GLY A 153 16.91 -1.58 -6.96
C GLY A 153 18.09 -0.68 -6.57
N TRP A 154 19.29 -1.10 -6.97
CA TRP A 154 20.56 -0.42 -6.64
C TRP A 154 20.68 1.01 -7.19
N ASP A 155 20.03 1.32 -8.32
CA ASP A 155 20.09 2.63 -8.96
C ASP A 155 19.19 3.69 -8.28
N SER A 156 18.26 3.28 -7.43
CA SER A 156 17.28 4.16 -6.76
C SER A 156 17.94 5.29 -5.95
N LEU A 157 18.93 4.95 -5.10
CA LEU A 157 19.60 5.93 -4.24
C LEU A 157 20.57 6.86 -5.02
N PRO A 158 21.40 6.36 -5.97
CA PRO A 158 22.13 7.21 -6.91
C PRO A 158 21.22 8.16 -7.69
N TRP A 159 20.10 7.67 -8.22
CA TRP A 159 19.13 8.46 -8.98
C TRP A 159 18.57 9.62 -8.14
N LEU A 160 18.09 9.33 -6.92
CA LEU A 160 17.55 10.34 -6.00
C LEU A 160 18.60 11.40 -5.60
N LYS A 161 19.85 10.98 -5.35
CA LYS A 161 20.95 11.90 -5.02
C LYS A 161 21.28 12.81 -6.21
N GLN A 162 21.33 12.29 -7.43
CA GLN A 162 21.56 13.08 -8.63
C GLN A 162 20.40 14.07 -8.89
N PHE A 163 19.15 13.60 -8.73
CA PHE A 163 17.95 14.41 -8.88
C PHE A 163 17.92 15.60 -7.91
N LEU A 164 18.15 15.35 -6.62
CA LEU A 164 18.23 16.40 -5.61
C LEU A 164 19.39 17.37 -5.86
N GLY A 165 20.54 16.89 -6.33
CA GLY A 165 21.68 17.73 -6.72
C GLY A 165 21.31 18.69 -7.86
N ASN A 166 20.79 18.15 -8.96
CA ASN A 166 20.33 18.94 -10.11
C ASN A 166 19.25 19.96 -9.72
N CYS A 167 18.28 19.55 -8.91
CA CYS A 167 17.20 20.43 -8.45
C CYS A 167 17.75 21.59 -7.61
N SER A 168 18.67 21.29 -6.69
CA SER A 168 19.34 22.29 -5.85
C SER A 168 20.18 23.29 -6.68
N GLU A 169 20.78 22.84 -7.79
CA GLU A 169 21.44 23.74 -8.73
C GLU A 169 20.45 24.69 -9.42
N LEU A 170 19.31 24.18 -9.91
CA LEU A 170 18.27 24.98 -10.57
C LEU A 170 17.65 26.07 -9.68
N VAL A 171 17.49 25.83 -8.37
CA VAL A 171 16.93 26.82 -7.42
C VAL A 171 17.97 27.73 -6.76
N SER A 172 19.25 27.52 -7.06
CA SER A 172 20.37 28.32 -6.52
C SER A 172 20.71 29.51 -7.42
N THR A 173 21.03 30.67 -6.84
CA THR A 173 21.36 31.89 -7.60
C THR A 173 22.72 32.44 -7.20
N GLY A 174 23.73 32.23 -8.06
CA GLY A 174 25.10 32.69 -7.81
C GLY A 174 25.70 32.05 -6.56
N LYS A 175 25.92 32.87 -5.51
CA LYS A 175 26.42 32.43 -4.19
C LYS A 175 25.32 31.89 -3.27
N ASP A 176 24.06 32.22 -3.54
CA ASP A 176 22.93 31.78 -2.70
C ASP A 176 22.56 30.34 -3.06
N LYS A 177 23.15 29.40 -2.33
CA LYS A 177 22.87 27.96 -2.49
C LYS A 177 21.63 27.57 -1.70
N LYS A 178 20.72 26.85 -2.37
CA LYS A 178 19.44 26.39 -1.84
C LYS A 178 19.19 24.97 -2.32
N ASN A 179 18.48 24.20 -1.50
CA ASN A 179 17.97 22.88 -1.89
C ASN A 179 16.50 23.02 -2.30
N CYS A 180 16.02 22.13 -3.17
CA CYS A 180 14.59 22.01 -3.44
C CYS A 180 13.83 21.57 -2.18
N THR A 181 12.59 22.03 -2.09
CA THR A 181 11.64 21.76 -1.01
C THR A 181 11.14 20.32 -1.12
N TRP A 182 11.20 19.55 -0.04
CA TRP A 182 10.56 18.23 0.07
C TRP A 182 10.37 17.83 1.54
N ASP A 183 9.32 17.08 1.82
CA ASP A 183 8.85 16.79 3.18
C ASP A 183 9.04 15.32 3.57
N PHE A 184 8.71 14.38 2.68
CA PHE A 184 8.75 12.94 2.92
C PHE A 184 9.31 12.15 1.73
N LEU A 185 9.68 10.90 1.97
CA LEU A 185 10.34 10.02 1.00
C LEU A 185 9.51 8.76 0.73
N PRO A 186 8.79 8.71 -0.40
CA PRO A 186 8.23 7.49 -0.97
C PRO A 186 9.30 6.45 -1.31
N VAL A 187 9.02 5.17 -1.03
CA VAL A 187 9.86 4.01 -1.39
C VAL A 187 9.01 2.83 -1.87
N HIS A 188 9.50 2.08 -2.86
CA HIS A 188 8.86 0.87 -3.38
C HIS A 188 9.69 -0.38 -3.05
N TRP A 189 9.02 -1.52 -2.77
CA TRP A 189 9.72 -2.77 -2.47
C TRP A 189 8.96 -4.05 -2.81
N TYR A 190 9.54 -4.89 -3.68
CA TYR A 190 8.90 -6.09 -4.22
C TYR A 190 9.64 -7.41 -3.93
N ASP A 191 10.37 -7.49 -2.82
CA ASP A 191 11.17 -8.66 -2.40
C ASP A 191 11.00 -8.92 -0.88
N ASN A 192 11.87 -9.71 -0.27
CA ASN A 192 11.81 -10.18 1.11
C ASN A 192 11.95 -9.07 2.19
N PHE A 193 11.55 -9.41 3.41
CA PHE A 193 11.54 -8.49 4.56
C PHE A 193 12.93 -7.97 4.97
N ALA A 194 13.97 -8.81 4.92
CA ALA A 194 15.32 -8.41 5.33
C ALA A 194 15.90 -7.34 4.40
N GLY A 195 15.65 -7.48 3.09
CA GLY A 195 15.98 -6.46 2.11
C GLY A 195 15.19 -5.16 2.31
N LEU A 196 13.89 -5.24 2.62
CA LEU A 196 13.06 -4.06 2.93
C LEU A 196 13.58 -3.29 4.15
N ALA A 197 13.90 -3.98 5.25
CA ALA A 197 14.45 -3.35 6.44
C ALA A 197 15.82 -2.69 6.17
N SER A 198 16.68 -3.34 5.38
CA SER A 198 17.96 -2.77 4.92
C SER A 198 17.74 -1.54 4.01
N HIS A 199 16.76 -1.62 3.09
CA HIS A 199 16.40 -0.55 2.19
C HIS A 199 15.93 0.68 2.97
N ILE A 200 15.03 0.52 3.94
CA ILE A 200 14.58 1.59 4.85
C ILE A 200 15.76 2.20 5.62
N GLY A 201 16.59 1.37 6.26
CA GLY A 201 17.75 1.83 7.03
C GLY A 201 18.76 2.64 6.21
N GLU A 202 18.97 2.32 4.93
CA GLU A 202 19.81 3.11 4.02
C GLU A 202 19.21 4.50 3.72
N ARG A 203 17.88 4.61 3.64
CA ARG A 203 17.18 5.90 3.44
C ARG A 203 17.25 6.75 4.71
N GLU A 204 17.03 6.16 5.89
CA GLU A 204 17.17 6.84 7.18
C GLU A 204 18.61 7.35 7.41
N ALA A 205 19.62 6.53 7.07
CA ALA A 205 21.02 6.92 7.17
C ALA A 205 21.42 8.03 6.17
N THR A 206 20.80 8.06 4.98
CA THR A 206 21.05 9.12 3.99
C THR A 206 20.33 10.42 4.34
N TRP A 207 19.09 10.33 4.82
CA TRP A 207 18.21 11.47 5.10
C TRP A 207 17.57 11.34 6.50
N PRO A 208 18.33 11.61 7.57
CA PRO A 208 17.83 11.43 8.94
C PRO A 208 16.68 12.38 9.28
N ASN A 209 15.79 11.92 10.17
CA ASN A 209 14.59 12.63 10.63
C ASN A 209 13.57 12.96 9.52
N LYS A 210 13.58 12.21 8.42
CA LYS A 210 12.59 12.32 7.35
C LYS A 210 11.57 11.19 7.44
N SER A 211 10.31 11.52 7.20
CA SER A 211 9.25 10.51 7.15
C SER A 211 9.38 9.70 5.85
N ILE A 212 9.43 8.38 5.99
CA ILE A 212 9.41 7.44 4.87
C ILE A 212 7.98 6.95 4.70
N TRP A 213 7.52 6.92 3.44
CA TRP A 213 6.22 6.35 3.07
C TRP A 213 6.47 5.15 2.16
N ILE A 214 6.04 3.96 2.55
CA ILE A 214 6.15 2.78 1.68
C ILE A 214 4.93 2.77 0.75
N THR A 215 5.02 3.51 -0.36
CA THR A 215 3.88 3.69 -1.27
C THR A 215 3.51 2.40 -2.01
N GLU A 216 4.47 1.50 -2.22
CA GLU A 216 4.20 0.16 -2.75
C GLU A 216 5.06 -0.88 -2.08
N TYR A 217 4.44 -1.96 -1.60
CA TYR A 217 5.17 -3.16 -1.24
C TYR A 217 4.35 -4.45 -1.32
N ALA A 218 5.00 -5.53 -1.71
CA ALA A 218 4.49 -6.91 -1.64
C ALA A 218 5.67 -7.90 -1.74
N PHE A 219 5.54 -9.13 -1.25
CA PHE A 219 6.56 -10.16 -1.52
C PHE A 219 6.23 -10.86 -2.85
N ALA A 220 6.80 -10.35 -3.94
CA ALA A 220 6.36 -10.71 -5.28
C ALA A 220 6.61 -12.19 -5.63
N HIS A 221 5.63 -12.81 -6.27
CA HIS A 221 5.66 -14.17 -6.83
C HIS A 221 5.99 -15.30 -5.84
N GLN A 222 5.80 -15.09 -4.54
CA GLN A 222 6.03 -16.12 -3.52
C GLN A 222 4.79 -17.01 -3.27
N ASP A 223 5.03 -18.15 -2.62
CA ASP A 223 3.99 -19.02 -2.09
C ASP A 223 3.19 -18.33 -0.96
N LEU A 224 1.92 -18.73 -0.82
CA LEU A 224 0.96 -18.10 0.10
C LEU A 224 1.47 -17.93 1.53
N LYS A 225 2.10 -18.96 2.09
CA LYS A 225 2.60 -18.93 3.47
C LYS A 225 3.73 -17.89 3.64
N PRO A 226 4.84 -17.91 2.86
CA PRO A 226 5.82 -16.83 2.85
C PRO A 226 5.23 -15.43 2.65
N THR A 227 4.22 -15.26 1.79
CA THR A 227 3.55 -13.95 1.59
C THR A 227 2.78 -13.50 2.83
N GLN A 228 2.05 -14.40 3.50
CA GLN A 228 1.38 -14.12 4.78
C GLN A 228 2.37 -13.84 5.93
N GLU A 229 3.50 -14.56 5.97
CA GLU A 229 4.58 -14.33 6.95
C GLU A 229 5.27 -12.98 6.74
N PHE A 230 5.53 -12.59 5.48
CA PHE A 230 6.05 -11.26 5.12
C PHE A 230 5.06 -10.15 5.47
N TYR A 231 3.78 -10.33 5.16
CA TYR A 231 2.72 -9.39 5.49
C TYR A 231 2.69 -9.10 6.99
N ASN A 232 2.66 -10.15 7.83
CA ASN A 232 2.63 -9.99 9.29
C ASN A 232 3.91 -9.36 9.86
N GLN A 233 5.10 -9.65 9.28
CA GLN A 233 6.35 -9.01 9.68
C GLN A 233 6.40 -7.52 9.32
N THR A 234 5.93 -7.15 8.12
CA THR A 234 6.03 -5.78 7.61
C THR A 234 5.12 -4.81 8.35
N ILE A 235 3.86 -5.16 8.61
CA ILE A 235 2.94 -4.29 9.37
C ILE A 235 3.38 -4.10 10.83
N ASP A 236 3.83 -5.18 11.50
CA ASP A 236 4.37 -5.09 12.87
C ASP A 236 5.61 -4.16 12.94
N TYR A 237 6.47 -4.23 11.94
CA TYR A 237 7.64 -3.37 11.80
C TYR A 237 7.26 -1.91 11.49
N PHE A 238 6.38 -1.68 10.52
CA PHE A 238 5.95 -0.34 10.09
C PHE A 238 5.16 0.41 11.16
N ASP A 239 4.30 -0.27 11.93
CA ASP A 239 3.53 0.37 12.97
C ASP A 239 4.42 0.79 14.16
N LYS A 240 5.51 0.05 14.43
CA LYS A 240 6.49 0.35 15.50
C LYS A 240 7.56 1.40 15.15
N LEU A 241 7.76 1.72 13.87
CA LEU A 241 8.75 2.72 13.44
C LEU A 241 8.12 4.10 13.30
N ASP A 242 8.58 5.07 14.10
CA ASP A 242 8.16 6.47 14.03
C ASP A 242 8.57 7.16 12.71
N SER A 243 9.64 6.68 12.06
CA SER A 243 10.08 7.15 10.74
C SER A 243 9.10 6.78 9.64
N ILE A 244 8.36 5.68 9.78
CA ILE A 244 7.35 5.26 8.82
C ILE A 244 6.06 6.05 9.06
N GLY A 245 5.80 7.02 8.18
CA GLY A 245 4.61 7.86 8.25
C GLY A 245 3.36 7.18 7.71
N ARG A 246 3.49 6.48 6.57
CA ARG A 246 2.39 5.83 5.85
C ARG A 246 2.87 4.62 5.06
N TYR A 247 1.97 3.67 4.77
CA TYR A 247 2.27 2.55 3.88
C TYR A 247 1.03 2.03 3.14
N SER A 248 1.21 1.56 1.90
CA SER A 248 0.18 0.96 1.05
C SER A 248 0.65 -0.37 0.47
N TYR A 249 0.03 -1.47 0.89
CA TYR A 249 0.36 -2.81 0.39
C TYR A 249 -0.19 -2.98 -1.03
N PHE A 250 0.64 -3.45 -1.96
CA PHE A 250 0.28 -3.61 -3.36
C PHE A 250 -0.51 -4.91 -3.58
N GLY A 251 -1.81 -4.86 -3.27
CA GLY A 251 -2.70 -6.02 -3.30
C GLY A 251 -4.17 -5.73 -3.64
N ALA A 252 -4.56 -4.47 -3.90
CA ALA A 252 -5.97 -4.03 -4.00
C ALA A 252 -6.68 -4.42 -5.32
N PHE A 253 -6.61 -5.70 -5.67
CA PHE A 253 -7.12 -6.32 -6.89
C PHE A 253 -7.47 -7.80 -6.63
N ARG A 254 -8.07 -8.46 -7.62
CA ARG A 254 -8.26 -9.91 -7.62
C ARG A 254 -6.96 -10.63 -8.00
N SER A 255 -6.78 -11.83 -7.48
CA SER A 255 -5.64 -12.70 -7.77
C SER A 255 -5.39 -12.92 -9.26
N THR A 256 -6.45 -12.95 -10.09
CA THR A 256 -6.40 -13.01 -11.56
C THR A 256 -5.78 -11.79 -12.24
N ASN A 257 -5.71 -10.66 -11.55
CA ASN A 257 -5.20 -9.38 -12.06
C ASN A 257 -3.83 -9.01 -11.46
N SER A 258 -3.28 -9.83 -10.56
CA SER A 258 -2.01 -9.55 -9.90
C SER A 258 -0.82 -9.75 -10.85
N ASN A 259 -0.08 -8.68 -11.13
CA ASN A 259 1.22 -8.73 -11.79
C ASN A 259 2.37 -9.08 -10.84
N VAL A 260 2.16 -9.06 -9.51
CA VAL A 260 3.14 -9.44 -8.47
C VAL A 260 2.88 -10.83 -7.89
N GLY A 261 2.09 -11.66 -8.59
CA GLY A 261 1.71 -13.00 -8.18
C GLY A 261 0.40 -13.05 -7.38
N ALA A 262 -0.41 -14.08 -7.62
CA ALA A 262 -1.74 -14.25 -7.06
C ALA A 262 -1.78 -14.14 -5.52
N ASN A 263 -0.72 -14.60 -4.83
CA ASN A 263 -0.69 -14.71 -3.37
C ASN A 263 -0.63 -13.38 -2.61
N ALA A 264 -0.30 -12.27 -3.28
CA ALA A 264 -0.33 -10.93 -2.69
C ALA A 264 -1.72 -10.25 -2.77
N ALA A 265 -2.66 -10.81 -3.54
CA ALA A 265 -3.94 -10.16 -3.79
C ALA A 265 -4.86 -10.16 -2.57
N PHE A 266 -5.54 -9.03 -2.36
CA PHE A 266 -6.56 -8.85 -1.33
C PHE A 266 -7.85 -9.62 -1.66
N LEU A 267 -8.11 -9.93 -2.93
CA LEU A 267 -9.30 -10.67 -3.34
C LEU A 267 -8.94 -11.97 -4.07
N ASP A 268 -9.74 -13.01 -3.83
CA ASP A 268 -9.74 -14.22 -4.65
C ASP A 268 -10.28 -13.93 -6.07
N LYS A 269 -10.32 -14.97 -6.90
CA LYS A 269 -10.85 -14.91 -8.27
C LYS A 269 -12.33 -14.47 -8.33
N SER A 270 -13.05 -14.61 -7.22
CA SER A 270 -14.48 -14.34 -7.07
C SER A 270 -14.78 -12.94 -6.53
N GLY A 271 -13.77 -12.18 -6.07
CA GLY A 271 -13.95 -10.89 -5.40
C GLY A 271 -14.20 -11.00 -3.88
N LYS A 272 -13.84 -12.11 -3.24
CA LYS A 272 -13.88 -12.27 -1.77
C LYS A 272 -12.54 -11.91 -1.15
N LEU A 273 -12.56 -11.24 0.01
CA LEU A 273 -11.35 -10.91 0.76
C LEU A 273 -10.59 -12.18 1.15
N THR A 274 -9.32 -12.24 0.73
CA THR A 274 -8.31 -13.18 1.23
C THR A 274 -7.93 -12.82 2.67
N ASP A 275 -7.19 -13.69 3.35
CA ASP A 275 -6.68 -13.37 4.69
C ASP A 275 -5.88 -12.06 4.70
N ILE A 276 -4.94 -11.87 3.75
CA ILE A 276 -4.15 -10.62 3.64
C ILE A 276 -5.04 -9.41 3.39
N GLY A 277 -6.01 -9.51 2.48
CA GLY A 277 -6.95 -8.42 2.22
C GLY A 277 -7.79 -8.07 3.44
N SER A 278 -8.26 -9.08 4.18
CA SER A 278 -9.06 -8.89 5.38
C SER A 278 -8.25 -8.25 6.50
N TRP A 279 -7.05 -8.79 6.78
CA TRP A 279 -6.13 -8.25 7.78
C TRP A 279 -5.70 -6.81 7.49
N TYR A 280 -5.48 -6.46 6.21
CA TYR A 280 -5.00 -5.13 5.85
C TYR A 280 -6.06 -4.05 6.10
N LEU A 281 -7.32 -4.39 5.85
CA LEU A 281 -8.46 -3.54 6.17
C LEU A 281 -8.81 -3.52 7.67
N GLY A 282 -8.11 -4.26 8.54
CA GLY A 282 -8.37 -4.28 9.99
C GLY A 282 -9.35 -5.38 10.47
N PHE A 283 -9.67 -6.36 9.62
CA PHE A 283 -10.61 -7.43 9.95
C PHE A 283 -9.90 -8.76 10.30
N ALA A 284 -10.67 -9.70 10.85
CA ALA A 284 -10.21 -11.06 11.14
C ALA A 284 -9.92 -11.87 9.86
N ALA A 285 -9.22 -13.00 10.00
CA ALA A 285 -8.98 -13.95 8.91
C ALA A 285 -10.30 -14.44 8.27
N THR A 286 -10.29 -14.70 6.97
CA THR A 286 -11.47 -15.20 6.22
C THR A 286 -11.34 -16.68 5.86
N GLY A 287 -10.12 -17.23 5.90
CA GLY A 287 -9.82 -18.57 5.39
C GLY A 287 -9.91 -18.69 3.86
N VAL A 288 -10.07 -17.57 3.16
CA VAL A 288 -10.17 -17.53 1.69
C VAL A 288 -8.77 -17.47 1.10
N THR A 289 -8.43 -18.47 0.28
CA THR A 289 -7.16 -18.48 -0.45
C THR A 289 -7.30 -17.72 -1.78
N PRO A 290 -6.25 -17.04 -2.26
CA PRO A 290 -6.30 -16.29 -3.52
C PRO A 290 -6.74 -17.10 -4.75
N GLU A 291 -6.47 -18.41 -4.74
CA GLU A 291 -6.81 -19.33 -5.83
C GLU A 291 -8.26 -19.82 -5.81
N SER A 292 -9.04 -19.56 -4.75
CA SER A 292 -10.41 -20.07 -4.61
C SER A 292 -11.38 -19.45 -5.64
N SER A 293 -12.34 -20.27 -6.07
CA SER A 293 -13.28 -19.94 -7.16
C SER A 293 -14.76 -20.16 -6.80
N LYS A 294 -15.04 -20.67 -5.59
CA LYS A 294 -16.33 -20.68 -4.90
C LYS A 294 -16.11 -21.06 -3.44
N ALA A 295 -17.10 -20.77 -2.60
CA ALA A 295 -17.00 -20.73 -1.14
C ALA A 295 -16.14 -21.85 -0.52
N ALA A 296 -15.17 -21.45 0.31
CA ALA A 296 -14.78 -22.28 1.44
C ALA A 296 -16.05 -22.62 2.21
N LEU A 297 -16.49 -23.87 2.09
CA LEU A 297 -17.48 -24.44 2.97
C LEU A 297 -16.84 -24.43 4.36
N LEU A 298 -17.43 -23.69 5.30
CA LEU A 298 -17.19 -23.95 6.71
C LEU A 298 -17.57 -25.42 6.93
N GLU A 299 -16.58 -26.28 7.16
CA GLU A 299 -16.88 -27.65 7.58
C GLU A 299 -17.65 -27.55 8.91
N PRO A 300 -18.84 -28.17 9.02
CA PRO A 300 -19.54 -28.20 10.29
C PRO A 300 -18.69 -29.02 11.26
N THR A 301 -18.13 -28.34 12.27
CA THR A 301 -17.44 -29.02 13.36
C THR A 301 -18.38 -30.06 13.97
N VAL A 302 -17.90 -31.30 14.08
CA VAL A 302 -18.69 -32.44 14.57
C VAL A 302 -18.98 -32.23 16.06
N GLY A 303 -20.08 -31.53 16.35
CA GLY A 303 -20.32 -30.93 17.67
C GLY A 303 -21.78 -30.62 17.98
N SER A 304 -22.74 -31.35 17.40
CA SER A 304 -24.16 -31.31 17.81
C SER A 304 -24.91 -32.60 17.46
N LEU A 305 -24.57 -33.69 18.17
CA LEU A 305 -25.45 -34.86 18.30
C LEU A 305 -26.53 -34.55 19.36
N ILE A 306 -27.65 -33.96 18.95
CA ILE A 306 -28.86 -33.92 19.78
C ILE A 306 -29.65 -35.20 19.52
N LEU A 307 -29.83 -36.00 20.58
CA LEU A 307 -30.56 -37.26 20.51
C LEU A 307 -32.06 -37.03 20.24
N GLY A 308 -32.56 -37.58 19.14
CA GLY A 308 -33.99 -37.81 18.92
C GLY A 308 -34.38 -39.25 19.23
N VAL A 309 -34.51 -39.61 20.52
CA VAL A 309 -35.03 -40.92 20.92
C VAL A 309 -36.56 -40.87 20.92
N ILE A 310 -37.19 -41.41 19.88
CA ILE A 310 -38.63 -41.69 19.88
C ILE A 310 -38.85 -43.03 20.60
N ALA A 311 -39.23 -42.97 21.88
CA ALA A 311 -39.73 -44.11 22.62
C ALA A 311 -41.26 -44.20 22.43
N GLY A 312 -41.72 -45.21 21.69
CA GLY A 312 -43.15 -45.48 21.48
C GLY A 312 -43.50 -46.93 21.79
N ILE A 313 -43.94 -47.21 23.02
CA ILE A 313 -44.52 -48.50 23.41
C ILE A 313 -45.86 -48.29 24.13
N LEU A 314 -46.94 -48.59 23.39
CA LEU A 314 -48.18 -49.28 23.80
C LEU A 314 -48.73 -49.13 25.23
N VAL A 315 -49.90 -48.47 25.33
CA VAL A 315 -51.21 -48.98 25.86
C VAL A 315 -52.31 -48.16 25.13
N GLY A 316 -53.53 -48.61 24.77
CA GLY A 316 -54.21 -49.91 24.80
C GLY A 316 -55.75 -49.74 24.72
N SER A 317 -56.51 -50.85 24.67
CA SER A 317 -58.01 -50.92 24.73
C SER A 317 -58.81 -50.66 23.43
N LEU A 318 -59.10 -51.72 22.66
CA LEU A 318 -60.36 -52.49 22.75
C LEU A 318 -60.21 -53.85 22.05
#